data_AF-A0A2H9P2N2-F1
#
_entry.id   AF-A0A2H9P2N2-F1
#
_cell.length_a   1.000
_cell.length_b   1.000
_cell.length_c   1.000
_cell.angle_alpha   90.00
_cell.angle_beta   90.00
_cell.angle_gamma   90.00
#
_symmetry.space_group_name_H-M   'P 1'
#
loop_
_entity.id
_entity.type
_entity.pdbx_description
1 polymer ?
#
loop_
_entity_poly.entity_id
_entity_poly.type
_entity_poly.pdbx_seq_one_letter_code
_entity_poly.pdbx_strand_id
1 'polypeptide(L)'
;MEPNSLILSIVSVVNMIILGVLIRIFAKIYVKTKAELPLGMIVVTSMLFLHNIIGAMEYITMEAYFVPEIFPYLLGVGIAELIGLAIFLKISLE
;
A
#
# COMPACT_ATOMS: atom_id res chain seq x y z
N MET A 1 2.66 -11.97 -18.73
CA MET A 1 2.80 -11.70 -17.30
C MET A 1 2.73 -13.02 -16.59
N GLU A 2 3.76 -13.29 -15.80
CA GLU A 2 3.82 -14.37 -14.83
C GLU A 2 2.64 -14.22 -13.83
N PRO A 3 1.97 -15.32 -13.42
CA PRO A 3 0.75 -15.22 -12.61
C PRO A 3 0.92 -14.47 -11.29
N ASN A 4 2.06 -14.61 -10.62
CA ASN A 4 2.32 -13.93 -9.36
C ASN A 4 2.60 -12.43 -9.57
N SER A 5 3.23 -12.02 -10.68
CA SER A 5 3.40 -10.59 -11.02
C SER A 5 2.05 -9.88 -11.19
N LEU A 6 1.08 -10.55 -11.81
CA LEU A 6 -0.28 -10.03 -12.00
C LEU A 6 -0.99 -9.89 -10.65
N ILE A 7 -0.93 -10.92 -9.80
CA ILE A 7 -1.53 -10.89 -8.45
C ILE A 7 -0.91 -9.76 -7.62
N LEU A 8 0.42 -9.64 -7.65
CA LEU A 8 1.15 -8.58 -6.96
C LEU A 8 0.73 -7.18 -7.42
N SER A 9 0.58 -6.98 -8.74
CA SER A 9 0.08 -5.72 -9.31
C SER A 9 -1.32 -5.37 -8.77
N ILE A 10 -2.22 -6.36 -8.71
CA ILE A 10 -3.57 -6.17 -8.17
C ILE A 10 -3.50 -5.82 -6.68
N VAL A 11 -2.69 -6.55 -5.90
CA VAL A 11 -2.51 -6.30 -4.46
C VAL A 11 -2.00 -4.87 -4.23
N SER A 12 -1.00 -4.41 -4.98
CA SER A 12 -0.49 -3.04 -4.88
C SER A 12 -1.56 -2.00 -5.20
N VAL A 13 -2.41 -2.22 -6.20
CA VAL A 13 -3.53 -1.32 -6.51
C VAL A 13 -4.55 -1.28 -5.38
N VAL A 14 -4.89 -2.43 -4.77
CA VAL A 14 -5.79 -2.47 -3.62
C VAL A 14 -5.19 -1.74 -2.42
N ASN A 15 -3.91 -1.93 -2.14
CA ASN A 15 -3.18 -1.20 -1.09
C ASN A 15 -3.23 0.31 -1.32
N MET A 16 -3.02 0.76 -2.56
CA MET A 16 -3.14 2.18 -2.93
C MET A 16 -4.53 2.73 -2.59
N ILE A 17 -5.60 2.00 -2.91
CA ILE A 17 -6.97 2.44 -2.60
C ILE A 17 -7.15 2.60 -1.08
N ILE A 18 -6.74 1.59 -0.29
CA ILE A 18 -6.83 1.63 1.18
C ILE A 18 -6.05 2.81 1.75
N LEU A 19 -4.81 2.99 1.29
CA LEU A 19 -3.93 4.08 1.72
C LEU A 19 -4.50 5.45 1.35
N GLY A 20 -5.10 5.60 0.16
CA GLY A 20 -5.79 6.82 -0.24
C GLY A 20 -6.96 7.16 0.68
N VAL A 21 -7.70 6.15 1.14
CA VAL A 21 -8.77 6.34 2.15
C VAL A 21 -8.18 6.75 3.50
N LEU A 22 -7.11 6.09 3.97
CA LEU A 22 -6.43 6.43 5.21
C LEU A 22 -5.89 7.87 5.21
N ILE A 23 -5.23 8.30 4.13
CA ILE A 23 -4.75 9.68 3.97
C ILE A 23 -5.91 10.66 4.13
N ARG A 24 -7.07 10.38 3.51
CA ARG A 24 -8.26 11.21 3.64
C ARG A 24 -8.80 11.26 5.07
N ILE A 25 -8.82 10.13 5.79
CA ILE A 25 -9.25 10.06 7.19
C ILE A 25 -8.32 10.91 8.06
N PHE A 26 -7.01 10.70 7.99
CA PHE A 26 -6.04 11.45 8.80
C PHE A 26 -6.01 12.92 8.44
N ALA A 27 -6.15 13.29 7.17
CA ALA A 27 -6.29 14.69 6.76
C ALA A 27 -7.53 15.34 7.39
N LYS A 28 -8.67 14.65 7.40
CA LYS A 28 -9.91 15.13 8.04
C LYS A 28 -9.73 15.32 9.55
N ILE A 29 -9.04 14.39 10.21
CA ILE A 29 -8.74 14.48 11.65
C ILE A 29 -7.79 15.67 11.90
N TYR A 30 -6.70 15.78 11.13
CA TYR A 30 -5.73 16.86 11.25
C TYR A 30 -6.36 18.24 11.10
N VAL A 31 -7.24 18.42 10.11
CA VAL A 31 -7.93 19.71 9.91
C VAL A 31 -8.77 20.10 11.13
N LYS A 32 -9.39 19.12 11.81
CA LYS A 32 -10.23 19.36 12.99
C LYS A 32 -9.44 19.56 14.29
N THR A 33 -8.43 18.73 14.53
CA THR A 33 -7.74 18.68 15.83
C THR A 33 -6.40 19.40 15.82
N LYS A 34 -5.78 19.60 14.65
CA LYS A 34 -4.41 20.12 14.47
C LYS A 34 -3.35 19.33 15.26
N ALA A 35 -3.63 18.07 15.58
CA ALA A 35 -2.70 17.21 16.31
C ALA A 35 -1.54 16.76 15.43
N GLU A 36 -0.37 16.55 16.04
CA GLU A 36 0.86 16.12 15.35
C GLU A 36 0.77 14.68 14.85
N LEU A 37 0.08 13.80 15.60
CA LEU A 37 -0.04 12.39 15.25
C LEU A 37 -0.71 12.18 13.86
N PRO A 38 -1.91 12.73 13.57
CA PRO A 38 -2.50 12.65 12.22
C PRO A 38 -1.58 13.16 11.11
N LEU A 39 -0.77 14.19 11.36
CA LEU A 39 0.18 14.70 10.39
C LEU A 39 1.28 13.67 10.09
N GLY A 40 1.85 13.06 11.13
CA GLY A 40 2.80 11.94 10.98
C GLY A 40 2.19 10.76 10.22
N MET A 41 0.93 10.42 10.51
CA MET A 41 0.24 9.33 9.81
C MET A 41 0.00 9.64 8.33
N ILE A 42 -0.29 10.90 7.97
CA ILE A 42 -0.38 11.32 6.56
C ILE A 42 0.95 11.08 5.85
N VAL A 43 2.08 11.43 6.47
CA VAL A 43 3.41 11.21 5.88
C VAL A 43 3.67 9.72 5.66
N VAL A 44 3.46 8.89 6.69
CA VAL A 44 3.68 7.43 6.61
C VAL A 44 2.80 6.78 5.55
N THR A 45 1.50 7.09 5.55
CA THR A 45 0.55 6.53 4.58
C THR A 45 0.83 7.01 3.16
N SER A 46 1.31 8.25 2.99
CA SER A 46 1.73 8.77 1.68
C SER A 46 3.00 8.08 1.17
N MET A 47 3.98 7.80 2.04
CA MET A 47 5.18 7.04 1.68
C MET A 47 4.82 5.61 1.25
N LEU A 48 3.96 4.93 2.00
CA LEU A 48 3.45 3.60 1.63
C LEU A 48 2.66 3.63 0.32
N PHE A 49 1.90 4.69 0.07
CA PHE A 49 1.15 4.85 -1.18
C PHE A 49 2.10 4.97 -2.38
N LEU A 50 3.17 5.78 -2.25
CA LEU A 50 4.22 5.88 -3.26
C LEU A 50 4.97 4.56 -3.45
N HIS A 51 5.26 3.83 -2.37
CA HIS A 51 5.85 2.50 -2.45
C HIS A 51 5.00 1.54 -3.30
N ASN A 52 3.68 1.53 -3.10
CA ASN A 52 2.78 0.69 -3.89
C ASN A 52 2.61 1.15 -5.35
N ILE A 53 2.72 2.45 -5.63
CA ILE A 53 2.81 2.93 -7.01
C ILE A 53 4.05 2.35 -7.70
N ILE A 54 5.20 2.46 -7.04
CA ILE A 54 6.46 1.96 -7.60
C ILE A 54 6.37 0.44 -7.80
N GLY A 55 5.91 -0.31 -6.80
CA GLY A 55 5.73 -1.76 -6.89
C GLY A 55 4.80 -2.16 -8.05
N ALA A 56 3.63 -1.54 -8.18
CA ALA A 56 2.72 -1.82 -9.29
C ALA A 56 3.37 -1.54 -10.65
N MET A 57 4.12 -0.44 -10.78
CA MET A 57 4.83 -0.11 -12.02
C MET A 57 5.93 -1.13 -12.32
N GLU A 58 6.68 -1.57 -11.31
CA GLU A 58 7.73 -2.60 -11.45
C GLU A 58 7.14 -3.94 -11.92
N TYR A 59 6.05 -4.40 -11.30
CA TYR A 59 5.42 -5.67 -11.65
C TYR A 59 4.79 -5.67 -13.04
N ILE A 60 4.30 -4.53 -13.53
CA ILE A 60 3.69 -4.41 -14.86
C ILE A 60 4.74 -4.19 -15.96
N THR A 61 5.73 -3.34 -15.71
CA THR A 61 6.63 -2.83 -16.77
C THR A 61 8.04 -3.42 -16.71
N MET A 62 8.46 -3.91 -15.55
CA MET A 62 9.83 -4.36 -15.29
C MET A 62 9.91 -5.84 -14.90
N GLU A 63 8.84 -6.62 -15.09
CA GLU A 63 8.78 -8.05 -14.79
C GLU A 63 9.98 -8.83 -15.36
N ALA A 64 10.42 -8.47 -16.57
CA ALA A 64 11.54 -9.13 -17.25
C ALA A 64 12.90 -9.01 -16.53
N TYR A 65 13.04 -8.09 -15.58
CA TYR A 65 14.26 -7.91 -14.77
C TYR A 65 14.22 -8.70 -13.45
N PHE A 66 13.09 -9.31 -13.10
CA PHE A 66 12.96 -10.11 -11.90
C PHE A 66 13.43 -11.55 -12.14
N VAL A 67 14.15 -12.07 -11.14
CA VAL A 67 14.48 -13.50 -11.04
C VAL A 67 13.19 -14.24 -10.65
N PRO A 68 12.67 -15.19 -11.44
CA PRO A 68 11.33 -15.79 -11.22
C PRO A 68 11.11 -16.37 -9.82
N GLU A 69 12.17 -16.84 -9.18
CA GLU A 69 12.16 -17.44 -7.85
C GLU A 69 11.82 -16.43 -6.74
N ILE A 70 11.89 -15.12 -7.00
CA ILE A 70 11.59 -14.09 -6.00
C ILE A 70 10.09 -13.81 -5.86
N PHE A 71 9.30 -14.09 -6.89
CA PHE A 71 7.87 -13.75 -6.92
C PHE A 71 7.06 -14.32 -5.74
N PRO A 72 7.26 -15.58 -5.30
CA PRO A 72 6.54 -16.10 -4.14
C PRO A 72 6.83 -15.34 -2.84
N TYR A 73 8.08 -14.87 -2.66
CA TYR A 73 8.46 -14.08 -1.49
C TYR A 73 7.83 -12.70 -1.52
N LEU A 74 7.87 -12.04 -2.69
CA LEU A 74 7.21 -10.75 -2.89
C LEU A 74 5.70 -10.86 -2.65
N LEU A 75 5.07 -11.94 -3.15
CA LEU A 75 3.65 -12.21 -2.96
C LEU A 75 3.30 -12.37 -1.48
N GLY A 76 4.15 -13.07 -0.71
CA GLY A 76 4.02 -13.16 0.75
C GLY A 76 4.05 -11.79 1.43
N VAL A 77 4.99 -10.92 1.05
CA VAL A 77 5.09 -9.55 1.56
C VAL A 77 3.85 -8.73 1.18
N GLY A 78 3.41 -8.79 -0.07
CA GLY A 78 2.24 -8.05 -0.55
C GLY A 78 0.95 -8.45 0.19
N ILE A 79 0.74 -9.75 0.43
CA ILE A 79 -0.41 -10.22 1.22
C ILE A 79 -0.31 -9.74 2.67
N ALA A 80 0.86 -9.82 3.28
CA ALA A 80 1.07 -9.34 4.64
C ALA A 80 0.81 -7.83 4.77
N GLU A 81 1.27 -7.04 3.80
CA GLU A 81 0.98 -5.62 3.71
C GLU A 81 -0.52 -5.36 3.60
N LEU A 82 -1.22 -6.06 2.69
CA LEU A 82 -2.66 -5.91 2.51
C LEU A 82 -3.44 -6.18 3.80
N ILE A 83 -3.09 -7.24 4.52
CA ILE A 83 -3.69 -7.56 5.82
C ILE A 83 -3.42 -6.45 6.83
N GLY A 84 -2.16 -5.99 6.93
CA GLY A 84 -1.77 -4.91 7.82
C GLY A 84 -2.54 -3.62 7.54
N LEU A 85 -2.67 -3.23 6.27
CA LEU A 85 -3.41 -2.05 5.84
C LEU A 85 -4.92 -2.18 6.07
N ALA A 86 -5.50 -3.36 5.85
CA ALA A 86 -6.92 -3.61 6.12
C ALA A 86 -7.23 -3.49 7.62
N ILE A 87 -6.38 -4.04 8.48
CA ILE A 87 -6.50 -3.89 9.94
C ILE A 87 -6.33 -2.42 10.34
N PHE A 88 -5.34 -1.74 9.78
CA PHE A 88 -5.08 -0.35 10.09
C PHE A 88 -6.23 0.57 9.66
N LEU A 89 -6.84 0.31 8.49
CA LEU A 89 -8.06 0.98 8.04
C LEU A 89 -9.21 0.74 9.01
N LYS A 90 -9.43 -0.51 9.43
CA LYS A 90 -10.49 -0.86 10.38
C LYS A 90 -10.34 -0.07 11.67
N ILE A 91 -9.16 -0.08 12.29
CA ILE A 91 -8.89 0.64 13.55
C ILE A 91 -9.04 2.15 13.37
N SER A 92 -8.70 2.70 12.18
CA SER A 92 -8.84 4.13 11.91
C SER A 92 -10.28 4.60 11.66
N LEU A 93 -11.21 3.67 11.44
CA LEU A 93 -12.63 3.94 11.24
C LEU A 93 -13.46 3.79 12.53
N GLU A 94 -12.93 3.10 13.53
CA GLU A 94 -13.50 2.99 14.89
C GLU A 94 -13.32 4.28 15.69
#